data_AF-A0ABD4KVY1-F1
#
_entry.id   AF-A0ABD4KVY1-F1
#
_cell.length_a   1.000
_cell.length_b   1.000
_cell.length_c   1.000
_cell.angle_alpha   90.00
_cell.angle_beta   90.00
_cell.angle_gamma   90.00
#
_symmetry.space_group_name_H-M   'P 1'
#
loop_
_entity.id
_entity.type
_entity.pdbx_description
1 polymer ?
#
loop_
_entity_poly.entity_id
_entity_poly.type
_entity_poly.pdbx_seq_one_letter_code
_entity_poly.pdbx_strand_id
1 'polypeptide(L)'
;PKVDNVRVIASQTVADKINHHAEVGENGVKTPKVPAPNEVYDLKKPQTVKFGSMKLKMMAPEGSGHTPDNTMILIPSDRVLHFADMINPDQLPF
;
A
#
# COMPACT_ATOMS: atom_id res chain seq x y z
N PRO A 1 2.93 15.45 -13.98
CA PRO A 1 4.10 15.49 -13.06
C PRO A 1 4.92 14.19 -13.20
N LYS A 2 6.15 14.27 -13.72
CA LYS A 2 7.07 13.12 -13.75
C LYS A 2 7.46 12.78 -12.32
N VAL A 3 7.11 11.58 -11.86
CA VAL A 3 7.48 11.05 -10.54
C VAL A 3 8.87 10.43 -10.67
N ASP A 4 9.83 11.21 -11.15
CA ASP A 4 11.20 10.73 -11.22
C ASP A 4 11.71 10.58 -9.77
N ASN A 5 12.09 9.34 -9.44
CA ASN A 5 12.79 8.89 -8.22
C ASN A 5 12.01 8.70 -6.91
N VAL A 6 10.67 8.80 -6.88
CA VAL A 6 9.94 8.42 -5.65
C VAL A 6 9.79 6.90 -5.58
N ARG A 7 10.33 6.30 -4.52
CA ARG A 7 10.14 4.88 -4.22
C ARG A 7 8.73 4.67 -3.67
N VAL A 8 7.90 3.91 -4.41
CA VAL A 8 6.51 3.62 -4.07
C VAL A 8 6.39 2.11 -3.86
N ILE A 9 6.19 1.73 -2.60
CA ILE A 9 6.11 0.33 -2.17
C ILE A 9 4.65 0.00 -1.86
N ALA A 10 4.12 -1.09 -2.40
CA ALA A 10 2.73 -1.50 -2.19
C ALA A 10 2.53 -3.02 -2.18
N SER A 11 1.35 -3.47 -1.73
CA SER A 11 0.90 -4.84 -1.93
C SER A 11 0.49 -5.08 -3.39
N GLN A 12 0.46 -6.35 -3.82
CA GLN A 12 -0.05 -6.72 -5.13
C GLN A 12 -1.50 -6.21 -5.35
N THR A 13 -2.36 -6.34 -4.34
CA THR A 13 -3.77 -5.90 -4.41
C THR A 13 -3.90 -4.39 -4.65
N VAL A 14 -3.05 -3.58 -4.01
CA VAL A 14 -3.02 -2.12 -4.24
C VAL A 14 -2.54 -1.81 -5.66
N ALA A 15 -1.49 -2.50 -6.13
CA ALA A 15 -0.99 -2.32 -7.49
C ALA A 15 -2.07 -2.63 -8.54
N ASP A 16 -2.81 -3.72 -8.35
CA ASP A 16 -3.91 -4.13 -9.23
C ASP A 16 -5.04 -3.09 -9.21
N LYS A 17 -5.39 -2.57 -8.03
CA LYS A 17 -6.41 -1.53 -7.86
C LYS A 17 -6.02 -0.22 -8.56
N ILE A 18 -4.76 0.22 -8.45
CA ILE A 18 -4.25 1.41 -9.13
C ILE A 18 -4.39 1.25 -10.64
N ASN A 19 -4.03 0.09 -11.18
CA ASN A 19 -4.15 -0.20 -12.61
C ASN A 19 -5.61 -0.32 -13.07
N HIS A 20 -6.50 -0.83 -12.22
CA HIS A 20 -7.94 -0.93 -12.52
C HIS A 20 -8.61 0.46 -12.60
N HIS A 21 -8.19 1.40 -11.76
CA HIS A 21 -8.72 2.77 -11.73
C HIS A 21 -7.96 3.74 -12.66
N ALA A 22 -7.11 3.21 -13.54
CA ALA A 22 -6.41 3.99 -14.55
C ALA A 22 -7.37 4.55 -15.59
N GLU A 23 -7.09 5.75 -16.09
CA GLU A 23 -7.83 6.36 -17.19
C GLU A 23 -7.37 5.75 -18.50
N VAL A 24 -8.33 5.41 -19.37
CA VAL A 24 -8.04 4.91 -20.71
C VAL A 24 -8.08 6.09 -21.66
N GLY A 25 -6.93 6.47 -22.22
CA GLY A 25 -6.86 7.49 -23.26
C GLY A 25 -7.49 7.01 -24.57
N GLU A 26 -7.77 7.93 -25.49
CA GLU A 26 -8.35 7.62 -26.81
C GLU A 26 -7.51 6.64 -27.65
N ASN A 27 -6.21 6.58 -27.38
CA ASN A 27 -5.26 5.63 -27.96
C ASN A 27 -5.21 4.27 -27.25
N GLY A 28 -6.11 4.00 -26.31
CA GLY A 28 -6.16 2.77 -25.51
C GLY A 28 -5.08 2.68 -24.41
N VAL A 29 -4.24 3.71 -24.25
CA VAL A 29 -3.19 3.72 -23.23
C VAL A 29 -3.80 3.96 -21.85
N LYS A 30 -3.57 3.03 -20.92
CA LYS A 30 -3.97 3.17 -19.52
C LYS A 30 -2.96 4.04 -18.78
N THR A 31 -3.45 5.15 -18.22
CA THR A 31 -2.65 6.06 -17.39
C THR A 31 -3.17 6.03 -15.95
N PRO A 32 -2.41 5.51 -14.99
CA PRO A 32 -2.78 5.54 -13.58
C PRO A 32 -2.99 6.98 -13.07
N LYS A 33 -4.01 7.19 -12.23
CA LYS A 33 -4.28 8.50 -11.60
C LYS A 33 -3.28 8.87 -10.50
N VAL A 34 -2.60 7.86 -9.95
CA VAL A 34 -1.56 7.97 -8.94
C VAL A 34 -0.31 7.26 -9.43
N PRO A 35 0.88 7.59 -8.91
CA PRO A 35 2.11 6.90 -9.31
C PRO A 35 2.00 5.39 -9.05
N ALA A 36 2.31 4.58 -10.07
CA ALA A 36 2.34 3.14 -9.93
C ALA A 36 3.48 2.72 -8.97
N PRO A 37 3.27 1.68 -8.15
CA PRO A 37 4.32 1.15 -7.29
C PRO A 37 5.48 0.62 -8.14
N ASN A 38 6.70 0.98 -7.75
CA ASN A 38 7.92 0.44 -8.35
C ASN A 38 8.50 -0.74 -7.55
N GLU A 39 7.95 -1.00 -6.36
CA GLU A 39 8.20 -2.21 -5.59
C GLU A 39 6.88 -2.80 -5.10
N VAL A 40 6.59 -4.02 -5.56
CA VAL A 40 5.36 -4.72 -5.24
C VAL A 40 5.71 -5.99 -4.48
N TYR A 41 5.04 -6.21 -3.34
CA TYR A 41 5.26 -7.36 -2.48
C TYR A 41 3.97 -8.17 -2.30
N ASP A 42 4.11 -9.49 -2.19
CA ASP A 42 3.06 -10.33 -1.62
C ASP A 42 3.08 -10.19 -0.10
N LEU A 43 2.10 -9.44 0.40
CA LEU A 43 1.95 -9.10 1.82
C LEU A 43 0.98 -10.02 2.57
N LYS A 44 0.57 -11.15 1.98
CA LYS A 44 -0.13 -12.22 2.71
C LYS A 44 0.71 -12.78 3.86
N LYS A 45 2.03 -12.61 3.79
CA LYS A 45 2.97 -12.86 4.88
C LYS A 45 3.71 -11.57 5.22
N PRO A 46 4.12 -11.38 6.48
CA PRO A 46 4.91 -10.21 6.86
C PRO A 46 6.21 -10.11 6.05
N GLN A 47 6.43 -8.97 5.43
CA GLN A 47 7.66 -8.64 4.70
C GLN A 47 8.48 -7.62 5.49
N THR A 48 9.80 -7.78 5.50
CA THR A 48 10.71 -6.76 6.05
C THR A 48 11.36 -6.01 4.90
N VAL A 49 11.14 -4.70 4.84
CA VAL A 49 11.68 -3.83 3.79
C VAL A 49 12.65 -2.84 4.41
N LYS A 50 13.83 -2.70 3.83
CA LYS A 50 14.78 -1.64 4.22
C LYS A 50 14.36 -0.34 3.53
N PHE A 51 14.13 0.72 4.29
CA PHE A 51 13.78 2.05 3.79
C PHE A 51 14.79 3.08 4.33
N GLY A 52 15.77 3.44 3.50
CA GLY A 52 16.94 4.19 3.97
C GLY A 52 17.72 3.40 5.04
N SER A 53 17.91 4.00 6.21
CA SER A 53 18.51 3.35 7.38
C SER A 53 17.51 2.53 8.22
N MET A 54 16.21 2.66 7.96
CA MET A 54 15.15 2.04 8.74
C MET A 54 14.75 0.67 8.18
N LYS A 55 14.17 -0.17 9.05
CA LYS A 55 13.50 -1.41 8.67
C LYS A 55 12.00 -1.23 8.91
N LEU A 56 11.21 -1.47 7.88
CA LEU A 56 9.76 -1.51 7.94
C LEU A 56 9.32 -2.96 7.94
N LYS A 57 8.29 -3.30 8.71
CA LYS A 57 7.58 -4.57 8.59
C LYS A 57 6.20 -4.29 8.00
N MET A 58 5.90 -4.89 6.86
CA MET A 58 4.66 -4.67 6.12
C MET A 58 3.86 -5.97 6.07
N MET A 59 2.55 -5.89 6.27
CA MET A 59 1.63 -7.03 6.10
C MET A 59 0.24 -6.54 5.68
N ALA A 60 -0.48 -7.35 4.91
CA ALA A 60 -1.87 -7.12 4.53
C ALA A 60 -2.70 -8.29 5.06
N PRO A 61 -3.23 -8.20 6.29
CA PRO A 61 -3.94 -9.32 6.90
C PRO A 61 -5.31 -9.53 6.26
N GLU A 62 -5.59 -10.78 5.87
CA GLU A 62 -6.89 -11.16 5.30
C GLU A 62 -8.02 -10.91 6.31
N GLY A 63 -9.16 -10.40 5.82
CA GLY A 63 -10.37 -10.19 6.63
C GLY A 63 -10.33 -9.01 7.61
N SER A 64 -9.32 -8.15 7.56
CA SER A 64 -9.18 -7.00 8.48
C SER A 64 -9.26 -5.64 7.77
N GLY A 65 -10.30 -4.87 8.12
CA GLY A 65 -10.48 -3.47 7.75
C GLY A 65 -11.52 -3.17 6.66
N HIS A 66 -11.65 -1.89 6.30
CA HIS A 66 -12.69 -1.37 5.40
C HIS A 66 -12.57 -1.85 3.95
N THR A 67 -11.35 -2.14 3.48
CA THR A 67 -11.09 -2.62 2.11
C THR A 67 -10.01 -3.71 2.08
N PRO A 68 -10.06 -4.65 1.10
CA PRO A 68 -9.15 -5.80 1.04
C PRO A 68 -7.70 -5.45 0.68
N ASP A 69 -7.41 -4.19 0.33
CA ASP A 69 -6.09 -3.67 -0.04
C ASP A 69 -5.33 -3.02 1.12
N ASN A 70 -5.90 -3.07 2.33
CA ASN A 70 -5.30 -2.50 3.53
C ASN A 70 -3.92 -3.10 3.86
N THR A 71 -2.97 -2.21 4.18
CA THR A 71 -1.60 -2.58 4.53
C THR A 71 -1.24 -2.00 5.89
N MET A 72 -0.81 -2.86 6.82
CA MET A 72 -0.19 -2.47 8.08
C MET A 72 1.30 -2.26 7.87
N ILE A 73 1.84 -1.18 8.43
CA ILE A 73 3.26 -0.85 8.37
C ILE A 73 3.76 -0.61 9.80
N LEU A 74 4.56 -1.52 10.31
CA LEU A 74 5.24 -1.41 11.59
C LEU A 74 6.65 -0.85 11.38
N ILE A 75 6.97 0.20 12.14
CA ILE A 75 8.30 0.79 12.27
C ILE A 75 8.87 0.34 13.62
N PRO A 76 9.66 -0.76 13.69
CA PRO A 76 10.02 -1.36 14.97
C PRO A 76 10.92 -0.47 15.83
N SER A 77 11.80 0.33 15.22
CA SER A 77 12.69 1.25 15.94
C SER A 77 11.90 2.29 16.71
N ASP A 78 10.81 2.77 16.12
CA ASP A 78 10.03 3.90 16.62
C ASP A 78 8.81 3.41 17.42
N ARG A 79 8.56 2.10 17.42
CA ARG A 79 7.38 1.44 18.03
C ARG A 79 6.06 2.00 17.49
N VAL A 80 6.06 2.44 16.23
CA VAL A 80 4.89 3.01 15.54
C VAL A 80 4.29 1.96 14.62
N LEU A 81 2.96 1.82 14.67
CA LEU A 81 2.19 1.03 13.73
C LEU A 81 1.27 1.96 12.94
N HIS A 82 1.49 2.05 11.64
CA HIS A 82 0.60 2.73 10.71
C HIS A 82 -0.38 1.74 10.11
N PHE A 83 -1.65 2.10 10.12
CA PHE A 83 -2.74 1.40 9.45
C PHE A 83 -3.71 2.46 8.92
N ALA A 84 -3.85 2.55 7.60
CA ALA A 84 -4.80 3.47 6.97
C ALA A 84 -6.14 2.74 6.81
N ASP A 85 -7.23 3.33 7.32
CA ASP A 85 -8.61 2.85 7.15
C ASP A 85 -8.87 1.35 7.48
N MET A 86 -8.00 0.75 8.30
CA MET A 86 -8.20 -0.62 8.80
C MET A 86 -9.16 -0.70 9.96
N ILE A 87 -9.40 0.42 10.64
CA ILE A 87 -10.27 0.50 11.79
C ILE A 87 -11.23 1.64 11.51
N ASN A 88 -12.49 1.32 11.26
CA ASN A 88 -13.54 2.33 11.28
C ASN A 88 -13.69 2.79 12.75
N PRO A 89 -13.66 4.10 13.07
CA PRO A 89 -13.84 4.58 14.44
C PRO A 89 -15.08 4.00 15.14
N ASP A 90 -16.15 3.74 14.39
CA ASP A 90 -17.39 3.13 14.87
C ASP A 90 -17.26 1.66 15.29
N GLN A 91 -16.15 1.00 14.94
CA GLN A 91 -15.84 -0.40 15.25
C GLN A 91 -14.85 -0.55 16.41
N LEU A 92 -14.38 0.56 17.00
CA LEU A 92 -13.57 0.52 18.20
C LEU A 92 -14.47 0.46 19.45
N PRO A 93 -14.14 -0.39 20.44
CA PRO A 93 -14.88 -0.46 21.69
C PRO A 93 -14.50 0.76 22.53
N PHE A 94 -15.15 1.89 22.30
CA PHE A 94 -15.16 3.01 23.23
C PHE A 94 -16.39 2.92 24.13
#